data_AF-A0A179FG25-F1
#
_entry.id   AF-A0A179FG25-F1
#
_cell.length_a   1.000
_cell.length_b   1.000
_cell.length_c   1.000
_cell.angle_alpha   90.00
_cell.angle_beta   90.00
_cell.angle_gamma   90.00
#
_symmetry.space_group_name_H-M   'P 1'
#
loop_
_entity.id
_entity.type
_entity.pdbx_description
1 polymer ?
#
loop_
_entity_poly.entity_id
_entity_poly.type
_entity_poly.pdbx_seq_one_letter_code
_entity_poly.pdbx_strand_id
1 'polypeptide(L)'
;MLAQRKPANEVEEFAAVKVFKPRYMNESENDYENSIYKEFDFLQNLHHPNIIQPLVLIRYKADQRTGLWTQLMEHAGPKDVQAMIAEGRLRGGNEVDCAFAQVVSAVSYLHGKGIAHRDLSLANVILREETGLVKLLDFGSALQVNASSLSLEIKGNPAYLAPEILDGKPYSPMAADVWALGIMLFGLLTAHMPWEEAVPEDVNFSGFLKQPMDDTFKDIPETWRSLVRRMVNTDPNQRATIREVVADQRVVSLLKCRVPHIAKPNA
;
A
#
# COMPACT_ATOMS: atom_id res chain seq x y z
N MET A 1 11.30 -27.86 -38.42
CA MET A 1 10.75 -26.48 -38.29
C MET A 1 9.26 -26.53 -38.58
N LEU A 2 8.42 -26.49 -37.54
CA LEU A 2 7.00 -26.18 -37.69
C LEU A 2 6.71 -25.03 -36.74
N ALA A 3 7.03 -23.81 -37.20
CA ALA A 3 6.58 -22.59 -36.55
C ALA A 3 5.10 -22.44 -36.87
N GLN A 4 4.23 -22.87 -35.96
CA GLN A 4 2.84 -22.43 -36.00
C GLN A 4 2.84 -20.92 -35.74
N ARG A 5 2.44 -20.14 -36.73
CA ARG A 5 2.17 -18.70 -36.55
C ARG A 5 1.00 -18.59 -35.57
N LYS A 6 1.25 -18.03 -34.38
CA LYS A 6 0.19 -17.53 -33.49
C LYS A 6 -0.75 -16.62 -34.31
N PRO A 7 -2.09 -16.77 -34.21
CA PRO A 7 -3.03 -15.91 -34.90
C PRO A 7 -2.89 -14.46 -34.41
N ALA A 8 -2.98 -13.50 -35.34
CA ALA A 8 -2.70 -12.07 -35.13
C ALA A 8 -3.64 -11.32 -34.16
N ASN A 9 -4.58 -12.03 -33.51
CA ASN A 9 -5.60 -11.48 -32.60
C ASN A 9 -5.61 -12.17 -31.23
N GLU A 10 -4.61 -12.98 -30.87
CA GLU A 10 -4.45 -13.39 -29.47
C GLU A 10 -3.99 -12.17 -28.66
N VAL A 11 -4.91 -11.59 -27.90
CA VAL A 11 -4.54 -10.69 -26.81
C VAL A 11 -3.76 -11.55 -25.81
N GLU A 12 -2.46 -11.31 -25.69
CA GLU A 12 -1.68 -11.92 -24.60
C GLU A 12 -2.18 -11.34 -23.28
N GLU A 13 -3.03 -12.10 -22.59
CA GLU A 13 -3.48 -11.77 -21.24
C GLU A 13 -2.38 -12.15 -20.24
N PHE A 14 -1.80 -11.13 -19.62
CA PHE A 14 -0.83 -11.31 -18.55
C PHE A 14 -1.54 -11.38 -17.20
N ALA A 15 -1.10 -12.29 -16.33
CA ALA A 15 -1.51 -12.37 -14.94
C ALA A 15 -0.28 -12.25 -14.03
N ALA A 16 -0.46 -11.64 -12.86
CA ALA A 16 0.53 -11.66 -11.79
C ALA A 16 0.33 -12.93 -10.95
N VAL A 17 1.43 -13.54 -10.51
CA VAL A 17 1.43 -14.80 -9.77
C VAL A 17 2.12 -14.60 -8.42
N LYS A 18 1.36 -14.66 -7.32
CA LYS A 18 1.90 -14.69 -5.95
C LYS A 18 2.03 -16.14 -5.51
N VAL A 19 3.25 -16.57 -5.19
CA VAL A 19 3.52 -17.89 -4.60
C VAL A 19 3.64 -17.71 -3.09
N PHE A 20 2.80 -18.40 -2.33
CA PHE A 20 2.82 -18.33 -0.86
C PHE A 20 4.06 -19.06 -0.32
N LYS A 21 4.59 -18.56 0.81
CA LYS A 21 5.71 -19.20 1.50
C LYS A 21 5.32 -20.62 1.93
N PRO A 22 6.21 -21.60 1.84
CA PRO A 22 5.92 -22.94 2.34
C PRO A 22 5.54 -22.91 3.83
N ARG A 23 4.59 -23.78 4.20
CA ARG A 23 4.17 -23.96 5.60
C ARG A 23 5.36 -24.24 6.51
N TYR A 24 5.40 -23.59 7.68
CA TYR A 24 6.43 -23.83 8.68
C TYR A 24 6.21 -25.15 9.43
N MET A 25 7.27 -25.74 9.98
CA MET A 25 7.16 -27.03 10.68
C MET A 25 6.30 -26.97 11.95
N ASN A 26 6.24 -25.80 12.61
CA ASN A 26 5.48 -25.56 13.84
C ASN A 26 4.06 -25.04 13.58
N GLU A 27 3.66 -24.87 12.32
CA GLU A 27 2.33 -24.38 11.92
C GLU A 27 1.47 -25.56 11.46
N SER A 28 0.23 -25.63 11.96
CA SER A 28 -0.71 -26.65 11.52
C SER A 28 -1.12 -26.41 10.06
N GLU A 29 -1.44 -27.48 9.32
CA GLU A 29 -1.91 -27.34 7.93
C GLU A 29 -3.18 -26.48 7.86
N ASN A 30 -4.07 -26.63 8.85
CA ASN A 30 -5.31 -25.87 8.93
C ASN A 30 -5.06 -24.37 9.16
N ASP A 31 -4.16 -23.98 10.06
CA ASP A 31 -3.87 -22.56 10.31
C ASP A 31 -3.22 -21.90 9.11
N TYR A 32 -2.27 -22.60 8.47
CA TYR A 32 -1.63 -22.17 7.24
C TYR A 32 -2.65 -21.96 6.11
N GLU A 33 -3.51 -22.95 5.84
CA GLU A 33 -4.53 -22.85 4.80
C GLU A 33 -5.56 -21.74 5.10
N ASN A 34 -5.99 -21.63 6.36
CA ASN A 34 -6.91 -20.58 6.77
C ASN A 34 -6.32 -19.18 6.56
N SER A 35 -5.01 -18.99 6.78
CA SER A 35 -4.36 -17.71 6.52
C SER A 35 -4.42 -17.33 5.03
N ILE A 36 -4.24 -18.30 4.13
CA ILE A 36 -4.26 -18.11 2.67
C ILE A 36 -5.68 -17.85 2.18
N TYR A 37 -6.64 -18.68 2.61
CA TYR A 37 -8.04 -18.48 2.24
C TYR A 37 -8.57 -17.14 2.75
N LYS A 38 -8.17 -16.72 3.95
CA LYS A 38 -8.56 -15.43 4.52
C LYS A 38 -8.07 -14.27 3.65
N GLU A 39 -6.82 -14.26 3.20
CA GLU A 39 -6.31 -13.23 2.30
C GLU A 39 -7.10 -13.20 0.97
N PHE A 40 -7.29 -14.36 0.35
CA PHE A 40 -8.01 -14.48 -0.91
C PHE A 40 -9.49 -14.04 -0.79
N ASP A 41 -10.18 -14.47 0.26
CA ASP A 41 -11.58 -14.13 0.53
C ASP A 41 -11.75 -12.64 0.82
N PHE A 42 -10.85 -12.03 1.60
CA PHE A 42 -10.83 -10.58 1.77
C PHE A 42 -10.80 -9.90 0.41
N LEU A 43 -9.82 -10.25 -0.41
CA LEU A 43 -9.57 -9.55 -1.65
C LEU A 43 -10.66 -9.80 -2.71
N GLN A 44 -11.21 -11.02 -2.79
CA GLN A 44 -12.27 -11.37 -3.74
C GLN A 44 -13.54 -10.53 -3.55
N ASN A 45 -13.83 -10.13 -2.31
CA ASN A 45 -15.00 -9.32 -1.98
C ASN A 45 -14.79 -7.80 -2.15
N LEU A 46 -13.60 -7.36 -2.59
CA LEU A 46 -13.25 -5.96 -2.78
C LEU A 46 -13.31 -5.58 -4.27
N HIS A 47 -14.22 -4.66 -4.60
CA HIS A 47 -14.40 -4.16 -5.95
C HIS A 47 -14.15 -2.65 -5.97
N HIS A 48 -12.91 -2.27 -6.27
CA HIS A 48 -12.51 -0.86 -6.40
C HIS A 48 -11.46 -0.72 -7.51
N PRO A 49 -11.51 0.31 -8.38
CA PRO A 49 -10.58 0.46 -9.50
C PRO A 49 -9.10 0.48 -9.06
N ASN A 50 -8.84 0.97 -7.83
CA ASN A 50 -7.50 1.08 -7.27
C ASN A 50 -7.07 -0.04 -6.31
N ILE A 51 -7.78 -1.16 -6.30
CA ILE A 51 -7.39 -2.38 -5.57
C ILE A 51 -7.10 -3.49 -6.59
N ILE A 52 -6.08 -4.31 -6.32
CA ILE A 52 -5.74 -5.46 -7.14
C ILE A 52 -6.84 -6.55 -7.07
N GLN A 53 -7.27 -7.05 -8.22
CA GLN A 53 -8.28 -8.11 -8.29
C GLN A 53 -7.64 -9.51 -8.37
N PRO A 54 -8.05 -10.47 -7.51
CA PRO A 54 -7.68 -11.86 -7.61
C PRO A 54 -8.49 -12.53 -8.71
N LEU A 55 -7.82 -13.45 -9.42
CA LEU A 55 -8.43 -14.25 -10.48
C LEU A 55 -8.74 -15.65 -9.96
N VAL A 56 -7.74 -16.35 -9.41
CA VAL A 56 -7.90 -17.72 -8.91
C VAL A 56 -6.84 -18.05 -7.87
N LEU A 57 -7.23 -18.87 -6.89
CA LEU A 57 -6.33 -19.51 -5.94
C LEU A 57 -6.13 -20.98 -6.34
N ILE A 58 -4.87 -21.38 -6.50
CA ILE A 58 -4.48 -22.72 -6.96
C ILE A 58 -3.57 -23.35 -5.91
N ARG A 59 -3.82 -24.63 -5.58
CA ARG A 59 -2.91 -25.46 -4.81
C ARG A 59 -2.26 -26.48 -5.73
N TYR A 60 -0.97 -26.32 -5.99
CA TYR A 60 -0.18 -27.34 -6.66
C TYR A 60 0.37 -28.31 -5.62
N LYS A 61 -0.02 -29.59 -5.68
CA LYS A 61 0.55 -30.66 -4.84
C LYS A 61 1.54 -31.47 -5.68
N ALA A 62 2.83 -31.34 -5.40
CA ALA A 62 3.83 -32.23 -5.99
C ALA A 62 3.85 -33.59 -5.26
N ASP A 63 3.71 -33.58 -3.94
CA ASP A 63 3.51 -34.75 -3.08
C ASP A 63 2.64 -34.41 -1.83
N GLN A 64 2.46 -35.36 -0.90
CA GLN A 64 1.63 -35.14 0.31
C GLN A 64 2.20 -34.12 1.31
N ARG A 65 3.47 -33.72 1.18
CA ARG A 65 4.17 -32.77 2.07
C ARG A 65 4.47 -31.44 1.39
N THR A 66 4.51 -31.38 0.07
CA THR A 66 4.92 -30.20 -0.73
C THR A 66 3.76 -29.65 -1.57
N GLY A 67 2.80 -29.02 -0.88
CA GLY A 67 1.76 -28.22 -1.51
C GLY A 67 2.19 -26.76 -1.62
N LEU A 68 2.32 -26.22 -2.84
CA LEU A 68 2.50 -24.79 -3.07
C LEU A 68 1.15 -24.16 -3.37
N TRP A 69 0.78 -23.18 -2.55
CA TRP A 69 -0.35 -22.31 -2.83
C TRP A 69 0.10 -21.16 -3.71
N THR A 70 -0.71 -20.83 -4.70
CA THR A 70 -0.43 -19.78 -5.68
C THR A 70 -1.71 -19.01 -5.97
N GLN A 71 -1.64 -17.70 -5.97
CA GLN A 71 -2.74 -16.80 -6.31
C GLN A 71 -2.42 -16.07 -7.61
N LEU A 72 -3.29 -16.26 -8.60
CA LEU A 72 -3.27 -15.48 -9.84
C LEU A 72 -4.09 -14.20 -9.62
N MET A 73 -3.57 -13.09 -10.09
CA MET A 73 -4.16 -11.75 -9.97
C MET A 73 -4.08 -11.03 -11.31
N GLU A 74 -4.86 -9.96 -11.47
CA GLU A 74 -4.69 -9.07 -12.61
C GLU A 74 -3.22 -8.60 -12.69
N HIS A 75 -2.65 -8.52 -13.89
CA HIS A 75 -1.31 -7.98 -14.04
C HIS A 75 -1.37 -6.45 -13.96
N ALA A 76 -0.85 -5.84 -12.89
CA ALA A 76 -0.87 -4.39 -12.65
C ALA A 76 0.29 -3.61 -13.29
N GLY A 77 1.30 -4.29 -13.80
CA GLY A 77 2.51 -3.64 -14.31
C GLY A 77 3.76 -4.25 -13.66
N PRO A 78 4.95 -3.93 -14.21
CA PRO A 78 6.18 -4.63 -13.85
C PRO A 78 6.90 -4.06 -12.61
N LYS A 79 6.54 -2.87 -12.14
CA LYS A 79 7.24 -2.15 -11.07
C LYS A 79 6.26 -1.51 -10.09
N ASP A 80 6.60 -1.61 -8.81
CA ASP A 80 5.95 -0.83 -7.76
C ASP A 80 6.43 0.63 -7.76
N VAL A 81 5.69 1.49 -7.05
CA VAL A 81 5.94 2.93 -6.96
C VAL A 81 7.28 3.22 -6.29
N GLN A 82 7.71 2.41 -5.32
CA GLN A 82 9.01 2.58 -4.66
C GLN A 82 10.16 2.42 -5.66
N ALA A 83 10.12 1.39 -6.51
CA ALA A 83 11.09 1.19 -7.59
C ALA A 83 11.06 2.33 -8.61
N MET A 84 9.87 2.82 -8.99
CA MET A 84 9.74 3.95 -9.92
C MET A 84 10.35 5.25 -9.38
N ILE A 85 10.21 5.53 -8.08
CA ILE A 85 10.84 6.66 -7.41
C ILE A 85 12.36 6.51 -7.41
N ALA A 86 12.87 5.33 -7.04
CA ALA A 86 14.30 5.05 -6.98
C ALA A 86 14.98 5.22 -8.35
N GLU A 87 14.28 4.86 -9.44
CA GLU A 87 14.73 5.07 -10.82
C GLU A 87 14.54 6.53 -11.31
N GLY A 88 13.90 7.37 -10.52
CA GLY A 88 13.57 8.74 -10.90
C GLY A 88 12.55 8.86 -12.02
N ARG A 89 11.69 7.85 -12.20
CA ARG A 89 10.62 7.83 -13.19
C ARG A 89 9.34 8.52 -12.70
N LEU A 90 9.17 8.59 -11.38
CA LEU A 90 8.10 9.34 -10.73
C LEU A 90 8.73 10.45 -9.90
N ARG A 91 8.63 11.70 -10.38
CA ARG A 91 9.30 12.86 -9.79
C ARG A 91 8.32 14.02 -9.59
N GLY A 92 7.58 13.96 -8.48
CA GLY A 92 6.72 15.06 -8.01
C GLY A 92 5.62 15.50 -8.99
N GLY A 93 5.00 16.64 -8.68
CA GLY A 93 3.97 17.25 -9.52
C GLY A 93 2.66 16.47 -9.59
N ASN A 94 1.90 16.70 -10.67
CA ASN A 94 0.55 16.14 -10.82
C ASN A 94 0.53 14.60 -10.81
N GLU A 95 1.60 13.93 -11.27
CA GLU A 95 1.66 12.47 -11.31
C GLU A 95 1.60 11.86 -9.91
N VAL A 96 2.46 12.37 -9.01
CA VAL A 96 2.50 12.00 -7.59
C VAL A 96 1.18 12.32 -6.90
N ASP A 97 0.67 13.53 -7.12
CA ASP A 97 -0.58 14.00 -6.53
C ASP A 97 -1.77 13.08 -6.92
N CYS A 98 -1.86 12.71 -8.18
CA CYS A 98 -2.91 11.83 -8.69
C CYS A 98 -2.73 10.38 -8.22
N ALA A 99 -1.49 9.89 -8.12
CA ALA A 99 -1.22 8.56 -7.57
C ALA A 99 -1.65 8.47 -6.10
N PHE A 100 -1.28 9.48 -5.28
CA PHE A 100 -1.68 9.55 -3.88
C PHE A 100 -3.20 9.60 -3.71
N ALA A 101 -3.90 10.44 -4.49
CA ALA A 101 -5.35 10.53 -4.42
C ALA A 101 -6.04 9.19 -4.74
N GLN A 102 -5.51 8.41 -5.68
CA GLN A 102 -6.01 7.07 -6.00
C GLN A 102 -5.77 6.06 -4.86
N VAL A 103 -4.62 6.12 -4.18
CA VAL A 103 -4.36 5.31 -2.97
C VAL A 103 -5.35 5.68 -1.86
N VAL A 104 -5.54 6.98 -1.60
CA VAL A 104 -6.51 7.48 -0.60
C VAL A 104 -7.93 7.00 -0.92
N SER A 105 -8.33 6.98 -2.20
CA SER A 105 -9.62 6.43 -2.63
C SER A 105 -9.75 4.95 -2.26
N ALA A 106 -8.72 4.13 -2.53
CA ALA A 106 -8.72 2.71 -2.15
C ALA A 106 -8.84 2.51 -0.64
N VAL A 107 -8.03 3.23 0.15
CA VAL A 107 -8.04 3.11 1.62
C VAL A 107 -9.34 3.60 2.21
N SER A 108 -9.93 4.68 1.68
CA SER A 108 -11.25 5.15 2.09
C SER A 108 -12.34 4.10 1.87
N TYR A 109 -12.30 3.41 0.72
CA TYR A 109 -13.20 2.30 0.43
C TYR A 109 -13.02 1.14 1.42
N LEU A 110 -11.78 0.76 1.75
CA LEU A 110 -11.49 -0.28 2.76
C LEU A 110 -12.04 0.10 4.13
N HIS A 111 -11.72 1.30 4.61
CA HIS A 111 -12.17 1.78 5.91
C HIS A 111 -13.70 1.89 5.97
N GLY A 112 -14.34 2.28 4.86
CA GLY A 112 -15.80 2.28 4.71
C GLY A 112 -16.45 0.89 4.84
N LYS A 113 -15.70 -0.17 4.54
CA LYS A 113 -16.08 -1.58 4.74
C LYS A 113 -15.65 -2.17 6.08
N GLY A 114 -15.07 -1.36 6.97
CA GLY A 114 -14.56 -1.84 8.23
C GLY A 114 -13.28 -2.67 8.08
N ILE A 115 -12.45 -2.40 7.07
CA ILE A 115 -11.22 -3.15 6.83
C ILE A 115 -10.04 -2.20 6.98
N ALA A 116 -9.05 -2.59 7.79
CA ALA A 116 -7.75 -1.93 7.85
C ALA A 116 -6.72 -2.75 7.06
N HIS A 117 -5.84 -2.08 6.31
CA HIS A 117 -4.85 -2.74 5.45
C HIS A 117 -3.63 -3.20 6.24
N ARG A 118 -3.11 -2.35 7.15
CA ARG A 118 -2.00 -2.63 8.08
C ARG A 118 -0.64 -2.92 7.45
N ASP A 119 -0.48 -2.63 6.16
CA ASP A 119 0.81 -2.75 5.46
C ASP A 119 0.87 -1.80 4.25
N LEU A 120 0.44 -0.57 4.45
CA LEU A 120 0.49 0.46 3.42
C LEU A 120 1.95 0.92 3.26
N SER A 121 2.49 0.75 2.06
CA SER A 121 3.84 1.19 1.69
C SER A 121 3.92 1.44 0.19
N LEU A 122 4.94 2.16 -0.26
CA LEU A 122 5.14 2.42 -1.71
C LEU A 122 5.51 1.15 -2.49
N ALA A 123 6.02 0.10 -1.81
CA ALA A 123 6.29 -1.20 -2.40
C ALA A 123 5.00 -2.02 -2.65
N ASN A 124 3.93 -1.72 -1.91
CA ASN A 124 2.62 -2.37 -2.06
C ASN A 124 1.69 -1.61 -3.01
N VAL A 125 2.24 -0.75 -3.87
CA VAL A 125 1.47 0.04 -4.84
C VAL A 125 2.11 -0.08 -6.21
N ILE A 126 1.33 -0.47 -7.22
CA ILE A 126 1.77 -0.42 -8.63
C ILE A 126 1.05 0.71 -9.34
N LEU A 127 1.78 1.43 -10.20
CA LEU A 127 1.24 2.41 -11.13
C LEU A 127 1.29 1.85 -12.56
N ARG A 128 0.11 1.63 -13.16
CA ARG A 128 -0.04 1.25 -14.56
C ARG A 128 0.25 2.44 -15.46
N GLU A 129 1.49 2.57 -15.93
CA GLU A 129 1.94 3.71 -16.75
C GLU A 129 1.06 3.95 -17.99
N GLU A 130 0.54 2.89 -18.62
CA GLU A 130 -0.28 2.99 -19.83
C GLU A 130 -1.66 3.62 -19.57
N THR A 131 -2.17 3.48 -18.35
CA THR A 131 -3.54 3.92 -17.99
C THR A 131 -3.57 5.02 -16.94
N GLY A 132 -2.46 5.25 -16.25
CA GLY A 132 -2.34 6.13 -15.11
C GLY A 132 -3.08 5.67 -13.86
N LEU A 133 -3.43 4.38 -13.79
CA LEU A 133 -4.17 3.79 -12.67
C LEU A 133 -3.24 3.17 -11.63
N VAL A 134 -3.49 3.49 -10.37
CA VAL A 134 -2.83 2.87 -9.23
C VAL A 134 -3.56 1.60 -8.82
N LYS A 135 -2.81 0.57 -8.41
CA LYS A 135 -3.31 -0.67 -7.81
C LYS A 135 -2.63 -0.91 -6.47
N LEU A 136 -3.40 -0.87 -5.39
CA LEU A 136 -2.99 -1.27 -4.05
C LEU A 136 -2.94 -2.80 -3.96
N LEU A 137 -1.85 -3.33 -3.40
CA LEU A 137 -1.52 -4.74 -3.32
C LEU A 137 -1.46 -5.25 -1.87
N ASP A 138 -1.29 -6.57 -1.75
CA ASP A 138 -0.93 -7.31 -0.53
C ASP A 138 -1.83 -7.13 0.70
N PHE A 139 -2.86 -7.98 0.76
CA PHE A 139 -3.86 -7.97 1.83
C PHE A 139 -3.58 -9.01 2.91
N GLY A 140 -2.38 -9.61 2.94
CA GLY A 140 -2.01 -10.64 3.91
C GLY A 140 -2.04 -10.18 5.37
N SER A 141 -1.93 -8.87 5.62
CA SER A 141 -2.01 -8.24 6.95
C SER A 141 -3.39 -7.64 7.27
N ALA A 142 -4.32 -7.66 6.30
CA ALA A 142 -5.60 -6.98 6.42
C ALA A 142 -6.46 -7.55 7.56
N LEU A 143 -7.24 -6.68 8.19
CA LEU A 143 -8.05 -7.03 9.35
C LEU A 143 -9.44 -6.40 9.26
N GLN A 144 -10.48 -7.22 9.48
CA GLN A 144 -11.83 -6.73 9.71
C GLN A 144 -11.91 -6.10 11.09
N VAL A 145 -12.29 -4.84 11.15
CA VAL A 145 -12.34 -4.00 12.34
C VAL A 145 -13.63 -3.20 12.38
N ASN A 146 -14.01 -2.78 13.59
CA ASN A 146 -15.03 -1.75 13.81
C ASN A 146 -14.35 -0.50 14.41
N ALA A 147 -15.12 0.56 14.64
CA ALA A 147 -14.59 1.84 15.12
C ALA A 147 -13.88 1.75 16.48
N SER A 148 -14.19 0.73 17.30
CA SER A 148 -13.59 0.49 18.63
C SER A 148 -12.55 -0.64 18.65
N SER A 149 -12.28 -1.28 17.53
CA SER A 149 -11.32 -2.38 17.46
C SER A 149 -9.90 -1.87 17.71
N LEU A 150 -9.19 -2.57 18.59
CA LEU A 150 -7.77 -2.35 18.85
C LEU A 150 -6.97 -3.62 18.49
N SER A 151 -5.73 -3.42 18.08
CA SER A 151 -4.77 -4.49 17.81
C SER A 151 -3.52 -4.31 18.68
N LEU A 152 -2.86 -5.43 18.98
CA LEU A 152 -1.53 -5.49 19.61
C LEU A 152 -0.47 -6.08 18.66
N GLU A 153 -0.89 -6.56 17.49
CA GLU A 153 0.01 -7.18 16.53
C GLU A 153 0.82 -6.11 15.79
N ILE A 154 2.14 -6.29 15.74
CA ILE A 154 3.04 -5.51 14.90
C ILE A 154 3.07 -6.17 13.51
N LYS A 155 2.53 -5.48 12.51
CA LYS A 155 2.47 -5.92 11.10
C LYS A 155 2.78 -4.74 10.20
N GLY A 156 3.49 -5.02 9.11
CA GLY A 156 3.85 -4.07 8.07
C GLY A 156 5.33 -3.66 8.09
N ASN A 157 5.73 -2.85 7.12
CA ASN A 157 7.09 -2.33 7.01
C ASN A 157 7.42 -1.33 8.14
N PRO A 158 8.51 -1.53 8.93
CA PRO A 158 8.88 -0.68 10.07
C PRO A 158 8.89 0.82 9.80
N ALA A 159 9.37 1.24 8.62
CA ALA A 159 9.47 2.66 8.26
C ALA A 159 8.11 3.36 8.08
N TYR A 160 7.03 2.58 7.93
CA TYR A 160 5.66 3.08 7.78
C TYR A 160 4.83 2.88 9.05
N LEU A 161 5.37 2.21 10.08
CA LEU A 161 4.63 1.96 11.30
C LEU A 161 4.44 3.24 12.12
N ALA A 162 3.26 3.37 12.70
CA ALA A 162 2.94 4.44 13.64
C ALA A 162 3.67 4.21 14.97
N PRO A 163 4.08 5.26 15.68
CA PRO A 163 4.87 5.14 16.91
C PRO A 163 4.18 4.30 17.98
N GLU A 164 2.84 4.37 18.09
CA GLU A 164 2.09 3.56 19.04
C GLU A 164 2.18 2.04 18.80
N ILE A 165 2.43 1.62 17.56
CA ILE A 165 2.64 0.21 17.21
C ILE A 165 4.02 -0.24 17.69
N LEU A 166 5.05 0.58 17.46
CA LEU A 166 6.44 0.31 17.84
C LEU A 166 6.61 0.34 19.37
N ASP A 167 5.81 1.17 20.06
CA ASP A 167 5.68 1.18 21.53
C ASP A 167 4.95 -0.05 22.11
N GLY A 168 4.41 -0.94 21.26
CA GLY A 168 3.66 -2.11 21.70
C GLY A 168 2.32 -1.79 22.38
N LYS A 169 1.75 -0.60 22.14
CA LYS A 169 0.49 -0.17 22.73
C LYS A 169 -0.70 -0.71 21.91
N PRO A 170 -1.86 -1.00 22.54
CA PRO A 170 -3.09 -1.21 21.79
C PRO A 170 -3.39 -0.01 20.89
N TYR A 171 -3.59 -0.25 19.59
CA TYR A 171 -3.78 0.82 18.60
C TYR A 171 -4.99 0.56 17.71
N SER A 172 -5.55 1.63 17.14
CA SER A 172 -6.59 1.53 16.10
C SER A 172 -5.93 1.22 14.75
N PRO A 173 -6.23 0.09 14.11
CA PRO A 173 -5.63 -0.26 12.82
C PRO A 173 -5.94 0.75 11.71
N MET A 174 -7.13 1.38 11.72
CA MET A 174 -7.48 2.41 10.74
C MET A 174 -6.72 3.71 10.96
N ALA A 175 -6.48 4.11 12.22
CA ALA A 175 -5.67 5.30 12.50
C ALA A 175 -4.20 5.08 12.11
N ALA A 176 -3.69 3.86 12.27
CA ALA A 176 -2.35 3.48 11.82
C ALA A 176 -2.21 3.51 10.28
N ASP A 177 -3.23 3.06 9.54
CA ASP A 177 -3.25 3.20 8.08
C ASP A 177 -3.12 4.67 7.64
N VAL A 178 -3.77 5.61 8.33
CA VAL A 178 -3.66 7.05 8.00
C VAL A 178 -2.26 7.60 8.29
N TRP A 179 -1.60 7.13 9.34
CA TRP A 179 -0.18 7.45 9.57
C TRP A 179 0.67 6.98 8.39
N ALA A 180 0.53 5.71 7.99
CA ALA A 180 1.27 5.15 6.88
C ALA A 180 1.01 5.90 5.56
N LEU A 181 -0.22 6.37 5.30
CA LEU A 181 -0.52 7.26 4.17
C LEU A 181 0.27 8.58 4.24
N GLY A 182 0.45 9.14 5.42
CA GLY A 182 1.29 10.32 5.63
C GLY A 182 2.75 10.08 5.25
N ILE A 183 3.29 8.93 5.64
CA ILE A 183 4.66 8.52 5.27
C ILE A 183 4.77 8.23 3.77
N MET A 184 3.77 7.59 3.16
CA MET A 184 3.72 7.38 1.71
C MET A 184 3.70 8.70 0.94
N LEU A 185 2.90 9.68 1.38
CA LEU A 185 2.86 11.00 0.76
C LEU A 185 4.21 11.72 0.89
N PHE A 186 4.86 11.62 2.05
CA PHE A 186 6.22 12.11 2.23
C PHE A 186 7.16 11.50 1.19
N GLY A 187 7.22 10.16 1.11
CA GLY A 187 8.11 9.45 0.20
C GLY A 187 7.85 9.74 -1.28
N LEU A 188 6.58 9.90 -1.67
CA LEU A 188 6.19 10.32 -3.02
C LEU A 188 6.69 11.74 -3.36
N LEU A 189 6.63 12.67 -2.41
CA LEU A 189 6.97 14.08 -2.62
C LEU A 189 8.48 14.34 -2.58
N THR A 190 9.21 13.63 -1.71
CA THR A 190 10.62 13.90 -1.44
C THR A 190 11.57 12.86 -2.03
N ALA A 191 11.07 11.70 -2.45
CA ALA A 191 11.86 10.52 -2.83
C ALA A 191 12.75 9.94 -1.71
N HIS A 192 12.52 10.34 -0.46
CA HIS A 192 13.24 9.86 0.73
C HIS A 192 12.25 9.41 1.80
N MET A 193 12.71 8.60 2.75
CA MET A 193 11.93 8.29 3.96
C MET A 193 12.25 9.34 5.05
N PRO A 194 11.26 9.70 5.89
CA PRO A 194 11.50 10.69 6.96
C PRO A 194 12.37 10.12 8.10
N TRP A 195 12.38 8.81 8.27
CA TRP A 195 13.12 8.05 9.29
C TRP A 195 13.19 6.57 8.89
N GLU A 196 14.00 5.78 9.59
CA GLU A 196 14.01 4.31 9.47
C GLU A 196 12.86 3.69 10.26
N GLU A 197 12.65 4.17 11.48
CA GLU A 197 11.56 3.76 12.37
C GLU A 197 11.08 4.97 13.19
N ALA A 198 9.78 5.03 13.49
CA ALA A 198 9.19 6.10 14.29
C ALA A 198 9.44 5.90 15.80
N VAL A 199 10.71 5.78 16.19
CA VAL A 199 11.18 5.56 17.57
C VAL A 199 12.09 6.69 18.05
N PRO A 200 12.10 7.07 19.35
CA PRO A 200 12.91 8.17 19.85
C PRO A 200 14.42 8.05 19.61
N GLU A 201 14.92 6.83 19.39
CA GLU A 201 16.31 6.51 19.06
C GLU A 201 16.70 6.92 17.63
N ASP A 202 15.73 7.02 16.71
CA ASP A 202 15.96 7.55 15.37
C ASP A 202 16.14 9.08 15.44
N VAL A 203 17.27 9.58 14.92
CA VAL A 203 17.65 11.00 15.02
C VAL A 203 16.62 11.91 14.34
N ASN A 204 16.08 11.50 13.19
CA ASN A 204 15.10 12.30 12.45
C ASN A 204 13.75 12.29 13.15
N PHE A 205 13.31 11.13 13.67
CA PHE A 205 12.07 11.05 14.44
C PHE A 205 12.16 11.84 15.76
N SER A 206 13.31 11.76 16.45
CA SER A 206 13.59 12.55 17.66
C SER A 206 13.56 14.06 17.38
N GLY A 207 14.07 14.49 16.23
CA GLY A 207 13.95 15.87 15.73
C GLY A 207 12.49 16.26 15.52
N PHE A 208 11.74 15.43 14.78
CA PHE A 208 10.32 15.61 14.52
C PHE A 208 9.48 15.74 15.80
N LEU A 209 9.77 14.97 16.85
CA LEU A 209 9.08 15.09 18.15
C LEU A 209 9.31 16.44 18.84
N LYS A 210 10.49 17.06 18.65
CA LYS A 210 10.83 18.36 19.24
C LYS A 210 10.21 19.50 18.45
N GLN A 211 10.25 19.40 17.12
CA GLN A 211 9.71 20.41 16.20
C GLN A 211 9.01 19.74 15.02
N PRO A 212 7.71 19.43 15.15
CA PRO A 212 6.98 18.82 14.05
C PRO A 212 6.96 19.72 12.82
N MET A 213 7.17 19.13 11.64
CA MET A 213 7.23 19.80 10.34
C MET A 213 8.44 20.74 10.12
N ASP A 214 9.55 20.53 10.84
CA ASP A 214 10.80 21.28 10.70
C ASP A 214 11.67 20.80 9.52
N ASP A 215 13.00 20.78 9.67
CA ASP A 215 13.98 20.35 8.68
C ASP A 215 13.66 19.02 7.99
N THR A 216 13.10 18.03 8.68
CA THR A 216 12.76 16.73 8.05
C THR A 216 11.65 16.88 7.01
N PHE A 217 10.71 17.83 7.20
CA PHE A 217 9.54 18.03 6.33
C PHE A 217 9.65 19.35 5.53
N LYS A 218 10.82 20.00 5.52
CA LYS A 218 11.02 21.28 4.81
C LYS A 218 10.78 21.17 3.30
N ASP A 219 11.08 20.00 2.73
CA ASP A 219 10.99 19.74 1.28
C ASP A 219 9.56 19.41 0.81
N ILE A 220 8.60 19.32 1.74
CA ILE A 220 7.19 19.14 1.39
C ILE A 220 6.61 20.45 0.85
N PRO A 221 5.95 20.42 -0.32
CA PRO A 221 5.22 21.58 -0.84
C PRO A 221 4.19 22.10 0.16
N GLU A 222 4.07 23.41 0.28
CA GLU A 222 3.15 24.07 1.22
C GLU A 222 1.70 23.59 1.06
N THR A 223 1.31 23.25 -0.16
CA THR A 223 -0.01 22.70 -0.50
C THR A 223 -0.33 21.38 0.19
N TRP A 224 0.68 20.58 0.52
CA TRP A 224 0.53 19.28 1.18
C TRP A 224 0.90 19.29 2.67
N ARG A 225 1.67 20.31 3.11
CA ARG A 225 2.20 20.42 4.48
C ARG A 225 1.12 20.28 5.54
N SER A 226 -0.02 20.96 5.37
CA SER A 226 -1.12 20.89 6.34
C SER A 226 -1.71 19.48 6.45
N LEU A 227 -1.92 18.79 5.32
CA LEU A 227 -2.49 17.45 5.31
C LEU A 227 -1.51 16.42 5.89
N VAL A 228 -0.24 16.45 5.46
CA VAL A 228 0.81 15.56 5.98
C VAL A 228 0.89 15.69 7.50
N ARG A 229 0.95 16.92 8.03
CA ARG A 229 0.97 17.17 9.47
C ARG A 229 -0.17 16.51 10.24
N ARG A 230 -1.40 16.55 9.68
CA ARG A 230 -2.56 15.93 10.33
C ARG A 230 -2.53 14.39 10.25
N MET A 231 -1.98 13.83 9.17
CA MET A 231 -1.85 12.37 9.01
C MET A 231 -0.74 11.79 9.91
N VAL A 232 0.38 12.48 10.06
CA VAL A 232 1.53 12.05 10.88
C VAL A 232 1.49 12.63 12.30
N ASN A 233 0.28 12.78 12.87
CA ASN A 233 0.13 13.16 14.28
C ASN A 233 0.44 11.95 15.18
N THR A 234 1.35 12.13 16.14
CA THR A 234 1.79 11.08 17.06
C THR A 234 0.74 10.71 18.10
N ASP A 235 -0.23 11.59 18.37
CA ASP A 235 -1.44 11.24 19.12
C ASP A 235 -2.49 10.69 18.12
N PRO A 236 -2.84 9.39 18.17
CA PRO A 236 -3.81 8.79 17.27
C PRO A 236 -5.20 9.41 17.37
N ASN A 237 -5.55 10.04 18.50
CA ASN A 237 -6.85 10.70 18.70
C ASN A 237 -6.92 12.09 18.06
N GLN A 238 -5.76 12.71 17.82
CA GLN A 238 -5.63 13.99 17.13
C GLN A 238 -5.20 13.81 15.67
N ARG A 239 -4.99 12.56 15.24
CA ARG A 239 -4.65 12.19 13.87
C ARG A 239 -5.89 12.30 12.98
N ALA A 240 -5.68 12.78 11.75
CA ALA A 240 -6.76 12.82 10.77
C ALA A 240 -7.36 11.42 10.57
N THR A 241 -8.68 11.39 10.42
CA THR A 241 -9.40 10.22 9.92
C THR A 241 -9.33 10.17 8.40
N ILE A 242 -9.50 8.99 7.82
CA ILE A 242 -9.55 8.84 6.35
C ILE A 242 -10.64 9.71 5.71
N ARG A 243 -11.74 9.98 6.41
CA ARG A 243 -12.82 10.86 5.94
C ARG A 243 -12.34 12.30 5.79
N GLU A 244 -11.54 12.78 6.73
CA GLU A 244 -10.95 14.12 6.69
C GLU A 244 -9.81 14.23 5.68
N VAL A 245 -9.11 13.13 5.39
CA VAL A 245 -8.10 13.06 4.31
C VAL A 245 -8.78 13.16 2.95
N VAL A 246 -9.85 12.38 2.71
CA VAL A 246 -10.61 12.43 1.45
C VAL A 246 -11.31 13.76 1.24
N ALA A 247 -11.76 14.41 2.32
CA ALA A 247 -12.42 15.72 2.27
C ALA A 247 -11.45 16.90 2.07
N ASP A 248 -10.14 16.67 2.11
CA ASP A 248 -9.15 17.69 1.83
C ASP A 248 -9.30 18.21 0.39
N GLN A 249 -9.36 19.53 0.21
CA GLN A 249 -9.65 20.15 -1.09
C GLN A 249 -8.68 19.69 -2.19
N ARG A 250 -7.41 19.48 -1.85
CA ARG A 250 -6.42 19.01 -2.81
C ARG A 250 -6.75 17.60 -3.27
N VAL A 251 -7.03 16.70 -2.34
CA VAL A 251 -7.41 15.31 -2.65
C VAL A 251 -8.68 15.28 -3.49
N VAL A 252 -9.73 16.01 -3.10
CA VAL A 252 -11.00 16.09 -3.85
C VAL A 252 -10.78 16.51 -5.30
N SER A 253 -9.91 17.49 -5.54
CA SER A 253 -9.60 17.96 -6.90
C SER A 253 -8.92 16.91 -7.78
N LEU A 254 -8.37 15.84 -7.17
CA LEU A 254 -7.56 14.81 -7.82
C LEU A 254 -8.25 13.43 -7.88
N LEU A 255 -9.39 13.22 -7.20
CA LEU A 255 -10.05 11.90 -7.15
C LEU A 255 -10.48 11.35 -8.52
N LYS A 256 -10.64 12.21 -9.53
CA LYS A 256 -10.94 11.82 -10.92
C LYS A 256 -9.71 11.86 -11.84
N CYS A 257 -8.54 12.19 -11.30
CA CYS A 257 -7.32 12.28 -12.08
C CYS A 257 -6.83 10.89 -12.49
N ARG A 258 -6.22 10.82 -13.67
CA ARG A 258 -5.35 9.71 -14.07
C ARG A 258 -3.94 10.24 -14.18
N VAL A 259 -2.98 9.48 -13.70
CA VAL A 259 -1.57 9.86 -13.84
C VAL A 259 -1.27 10.02 -15.35
N PRO A 260 -0.76 11.18 -15.80
CA PRO A 260 -0.33 11.37 -17.19
C PRO A 260 0.61 10.27 -17.66
N HIS A 261 0.66 10.03 -18.97
CA HIS A 261 1.56 9.04 -19.55
C HIS A 261 3.01 9.40 -19.22
N ILE A 262 3.68 8.58 -18.40
CA ILE A 262 5.09 8.76 -18.07
C ILE A 262 5.88 8.52 -19.36
N ALA A 263 6.60 9.54 -19.84
CA ALA A 263 7.43 9.40 -21.03
C ALA A 263 8.54 8.39 -20.75
N LYS A 264 8.82 7.49 -21.71
CA LYS A 264 9.99 6.61 -21.61
C LYS A 264 11.24 7.50 -21.52
N PRO A 265 12.19 7.24 -20.60
CA PRO A 265 13.46 7.95 -20.62
C PRO A 265 14.10 7.75 -22.00
N ASN A 266 14.59 8.84 -22.60
CA ASN A 266 15.32 8.76 -23.85
C ASN A 266 16.48 7.78 -23.67
N ALA A 267 16.52 6.76 -24.51
CA ALA A 267 17.59 5.76 -24.56
C ALA A 267 18.94 6.38 -24.93
#